data_AF-A0A2S4LFX6-F1
#
_entry.id   AF-A0A2S4LFX6-F1
#
_cell.length_a   1.000
_cell.length_b   1.000
_cell.length_c   1.000
_cell.angle_alpha   90.00
_cell.angle_beta   90.00
_cell.angle_gamma   90.00
#
_symmetry.space_group_name_H-M   'P 1'
#
loop_
_entity.id
_entity.type
_entity.pdbx_description
1 polymer ?
#
loop_
_entity_poly.entity_id
_entity_poly.type
_entity_poly.pdbx_seq_one_letter_code
_entity_poly.pdbx_strand_id
1 'polypeptide(L)'
;MGRRGPKGELDRKGSQIDPPPGFRLADLKLETLDGSAGTPDTLRDYSAIYDPRELSVIELSLSAIGGCLNLDTTFVPPASARRWNGSDLFDAFTVERWRQRTILGRDVLVEVVFKGFLFPLGHGASLVKLTERTFVRVGYTPVAVQIQRMFLKVGDPVKAYPAQGQPNRARRWPCAGIEILTVTTPDIVDPTGDVPDSPSCGTPGKVTVAASGRLDFEGGSPGLCFWPRTASRDGAEVWFEMRVSGEAVPVKMPLIFADNRAINHAPTMKALVSYHNTEFKDGAAETSSPLRQVTTLDRRGQPVVMGLEKKPGDTTYETAWWRLKAEGREDLAVTGGDPYAVNNNPSMVHNAAGSRRDLAQSDDDAR
;
A
#
# COMPACT_ATOMS: atom_id res chain seq x y z
N MET A 1 11.33 10.97 -5.03
CA MET A 1 12.09 10.70 -6.27
C MET A 1 11.22 11.04 -7.47
N GLY A 2 11.81 11.53 -8.57
CA GLY A 2 11.11 11.61 -9.85
C GLY A 2 10.76 10.23 -10.39
N ARG A 3 9.64 10.11 -11.12
CA ARG A 3 9.26 8.88 -11.81
C ARG A 3 10.18 8.71 -13.01
N ARG A 4 11.23 7.91 -12.85
CA ARG A 4 12.26 7.67 -13.87
C ARG A 4 12.20 6.25 -14.39
N GLY A 5 12.52 6.08 -15.66
CA GLY A 5 12.72 4.77 -16.27
C GLY A 5 14.10 4.18 -15.91
N PRO A 6 14.40 2.93 -16.31
CA PRO A 6 15.65 2.25 -15.96
C PRO A 6 16.94 2.98 -16.40
N LYS A 7 16.83 3.85 -17.41
CA LYS A 7 17.94 4.66 -17.94
C LYS A 7 18.09 6.03 -17.25
N GLY A 8 17.22 6.35 -16.28
CA GLY A 8 17.22 7.63 -15.57
C GLY A 8 16.47 8.77 -16.25
N GLU A 9 15.97 8.54 -17.46
CA GLU A 9 15.06 9.45 -18.14
C GLU A 9 13.75 9.57 -17.38
N LEU A 10 13.22 10.79 -17.27
CA LEU A 10 11.88 11.01 -16.72
C LEU A 10 10.83 10.31 -17.58
N ASP A 11 9.84 9.71 -16.91
CA ASP A 11 8.68 9.18 -17.60
C ASP A 11 7.96 10.31 -18.33
N ARG A 12 7.86 10.21 -19.66
CA ARG A 12 7.17 11.21 -20.50
C ARG A 12 5.70 11.38 -20.14
N LYS A 13 5.09 10.37 -19.51
CA LYS A 13 3.72 10.43 -18.99
C LYS A 13 3.67 11.01 -17.58
N GLY A 14 4.81 11.13 -16.90
CA GLY A 14 4.95 11.84 -15.64
C GLY A 14 4.63 13.32 -15.83
N SER A 15 3.96 13.91 -14.85
CA SER A 15 3.76 15.37 -14.78
C SER A 15 4.95 15.98 -14.03
N GLN A 16 6.15 15.76 -14.58
CA GLN A 16 7.41 16.09 -13.94
C GLN A 16 8.43 16.56 -14.97
N ILE A 17 9.24 17.53 -14.59
CA ILE A 17 10.33 18.08 -15.39
C ILE A 17 11.65 18.01 -14.63
N ASP A 18 12.75 17.87 -15.37
CA ASP A 18 14.10 17.95 -14.81
C ASP A 18 14.43 19.42 -14.51
N PRO A 19 15.27 19.69 -13.49
CA PRO A 19 15.80 21.02 -13.31
C PRO A 19 16.55 21.48 -14.59
N PRO A 20 16.51 22.78 -14.94
CA PRO A 20 17.19 23.28 -16.13
C PRO A 20 18.70 22.93 -16.14
N PRO A 21 19.33 22.78 -17.32
CA PRO A 21 20.75 22.46 -17.40
C PRO A 21 21.62 23.43 -16.57
N GLY A 22 22.49 22.87 -15.72
CA GLY A 22 23.34 23.63 -14.80
C GLY A 22 22.71 23.94 -13.44
N PHE A 23 21.43 23.64 -13.24
CA PHE A 23 20.75 23.79 -11.95
C PHE A 23 20.51 22.42 -11.30
N ARG A 24 20.49 22.41 -9.96
CA ARG A 24 20.11 21.26 -9.14
C ARG A 24 19.27 21.73 -7.97
N LEU A 25 18.45 20.85 -7.42
CA LEU A 25 17.73 21.14 -6.19
C LEU A 25 18.71 21.02 -5.00
N ALA A 26 18.70 22.02 -4.13
CA ALA A 26 19.56 22.05 -2.94
C ALA A 26 19.01 21.14 -1.83
N ASP A 27 19.90 20.67 -0.97
CA ASP A 27 19.57 19.94 0.27
C ASP A 27 18.79 18.64 0.12
N LEU A 28 18.77 18.07 -1.09
CA LEU A 28 18.14 16.79 -1.37
C LEU A 28 19.06 15.62 -1.12
N LYS A 29 18.46 14.51 -0.69
CA LYS A 29 19.14 13.23 -0.56
C LYS A 29 19.52 12.73 -1.95
N LEU A 30 20.80 12.48 -2.17
CA LEU A 30 21.26 11.79 -3.36
C LEU A 30 20.85 10.31 -3.27
N GLU A 31 20.30 9.79 -4.34
CA GLU A 31 19.82 8.41 -4.41
C GLU A 31 20.39 7.75 -5.67
N THR A 32 20.40 6.43 -5.72
CA THR A 32 20.64 5.70 -6.97
C THR A 32 19.30 5.41 -7.64
N LEU A 33 19.33 5.17 -8.96
CA LEU A 33 18.14 4.87 -9.74
C LEU A 33 17.43 3.59 -9.27
N ASP A 34 18.22 2.62 -8.86
CA ASP A 34 17.75 1.31 -8.42
C ASP A 34 17.39 1.29 -6.92
N GLY A 35 17.57 2.41 -6.21
CA GLY A 35 17.44 2.49 -4.76
C GLY A 35 18.55 1.76 -4.00
N SER A 36 19.56 1.26 -4.71
CA SER A 36 20.73 0.60 -4.15
C SER A 36 21.59 1.55 -3.30
N ALA A 37 22.29 1.00 -2.30
CA ALA A 37 23.34 1.73 -1.57
C ALA A 37 24.47 2.12 -2.54
N GLY A 38 24.39 3.33 -3.11
CA GLY A 38 25.34 3.79 -4.10
C GLY A 38 26.72 4.10 -3.50
N THR A 39 27.78 3.76 -4.22
CA THR A 39 29.09 4.40 -4.04
C THR A 39 28.97 5.89 -4.35
N PRO A 40 29.82 6.76 -3.77
CA PRO A 40 29.74 8.22 -3.96
C PRO A 40 29.66 8.66 -5.42
N ASP A 41 30.28 7.90 -6.32
CA ASP A 41 30.36 8.16 -7.76
C ASP A 41 29.04 7.83 -8.53
N THR A 42 28.17 7.01 -7.93
CA THR A 42 26.89 6.57 -8.52
C THR A 42 25.68 7.33 -8.00
N LEU A 43 25.85 8.04 -6.88
CA LEU A 43 24.81 8.83 -6.23
C LEU A 43 24.52 10.08 -7.06
N ARG A 44 23.27 10.26 -7.49
CA ARG A 44 22.82 11.44 -8.21
C ARG A 44 21.52 11.96 -7.64
N ASP A 45 21.21 13.22 -7.93
CA ASP A 45 19.87 13.75 -7.64
C ASP A 45 18.92 13.27 -8.74
N TYR A 46 18.05 12.32 -8.40
CA TYR A 46 16.98 11.83 -9.27
C TYR A 46 15.63 12.47 -8.95
N SER A 47 15.62 13.56 -8.19
CA SER A 47 14.41 14.34 -7.94
C SER A 47 13.94 15.04 -9.21
N ALA A 48 12.66 15.35 -9.28
CA ALA A 48 12.05 16.05 -10.40
C ALA A 48 11.10 17.10 -9.86
N ILE A 49 10.95 18.20 -10.60
CA ILE A 49 10.02 19.27 -10.28
C ILE A 49 8.64 18.84 -10.79
N TYR A 50 7.62 18.98 -9.96
CA TYR A 50 6.25 18.71 -10.40
C TYR A 50 5.82 19.77 -11.41
N ASP A 51 5.32 19.31 -12.55
CA ASP A 51 4.78 20.15 -13.61
C ASP A 51 3.25 20.04 -13.57
N PRO A 52 2.53 21.03 -13.03
CA PRO A 52 1.09 20.94 -12.86
C PRO A 52 0.38 20.85 -14.21
N ARG A 53 -0.48 19.85 -14.37
CA ARG A 53 -1.31 19.72 -15.57
C ARG A 53 -2.46 20.71 -15.53
N GLU A 54 -2.77 21.29 -16.68
CA GLU A 54 -3.99 22.06 -16.88
C GLU A 54 -5.22 21.19 -16.59
N LEU A 55 -6.25 21.82 -16.02
CA LEU A 55 -7.53 21.14 -15.81
C LEU A 55 -8.21 20.93 -17.17
N SER A 56 -8.59 19.70 -17.45
CA SER A 56 -9.38 19.36 -18.63
C SER A 56 -10.85 19.73 -18.37
N VAL A 57 -11.16 20.98 -18.70
CA VAL A 57 -12.47 21.61 -18.50
C VAL A 57 -13.23 21.62 -19.82
N ILE A 58 -14.45 21.08 -19.80
CA ILE A 58 -15.41 21.12 -20.91
C ILE A 58 -16.31 22.35 -20.78
N GLU A 59 -16.72 22.67 -19.56
CA GLU A 59 -17.55 23.83 -19.27
C GLU A 59 -17.09 24.50 -17.98
N LEU A 60 -16.86 25.82 -18.04
CA LEU A 60 -16.66 26.67 -16.88
C LEU A 60 -17.35 27.99 -17.17
N SER A 61 -18.56 28.15 -16.63
CA SER A 61 -19.34 29.37 -16.79
C SER A 61 -19.88 29.84 -15.46
N LEU A 62 -20.01 31.15 -15.31
CA LEU A 62 -20.59 31.77 -14.12
C LEU A 62 -21.78 32.63 -14.54
N SER A 63 -22.93 32.37 -13.94
CA SER A 63 -24.15 33.16 -14.11
C SER A 63 -24.61 33.75 -12.78
N ALA A 64 -25.57 34.68 -12.82
CA ALA A 64 -26.19 35.22 -11.61
C ALA A 64 -26.91 34.15 -10.77
N ILE A 65 -27.32 33.02 -11.36
CA ILE A 65 -28.01 31.92 -10.67
C ILE A 65 -27.00 30.93 -10.08
N GLY A 66 -25.77 30.88 -10.59
CA GLY A 66 -24.71 30.01 -10.10
C GLY A 66 -23.71 29.63 -11.19
N GLY A 67 -22.64 28.95 -10.78
CA GLY A 67 -21.60 28.44 -11.69
C GLY A 67 -21.96 27.07 -12.28
N CYS A 68 -21.62 26.84 -13.54
CA CYS A 68 -21.58 25.52 -14.15
C CYS A 68 -20.13 25.10 -14.32
N LEU A 69 -19.85 23.85 -13.95
CA LEU A 69 -18.53 23.24 -14.08
C LEU A 69 -18.68 21.83 -14.62
N ASN A 70 -18.02 21.53 -15.72
CA ASN A 70 -17.87 20.19 -16.23
C ASN A 70 -16.39 19.97 -16.50
N LEU A 71 -15.73 19.21 -15.63
CA LEU A 71 -14.32 18.87 -15.77
C LEU A 71 -14.10 17.38 -15.56
N ASP A 72 -13.06 16.89 -16.22
CA ASP A 72 -12.58 15.53 -16.05
C ASP A 72 -11.06 15.52 -16.25
N THR A 73 -10.32 15.59 -15.14
CA THR A 73 -8.87 15.75 -15.14
C THR A 73 -8.21 14.57 -14.45
N THR A 74 -7.22 13.98 -15.12
CA THR A 74 -6.36 12.94 -14.56
C THR A 74 -5.00 13.51 -14.19
N PHE A 75 -4.50 13.15 -13.01
CA PHE A 75 -3.22 13.54 -12.48
C PHE A 75 -2.31 12.32 -12.34
N VAL A 76 -1.01 12.52 -12.53
CA VAL A 76 0.01 11.52 -12.16
C VAL A 76 0.69 12.03 -10.90
N PRO A 77 0.21 11.66 -9.70
CA PRO A 77 0.68 12.27 -8.46
C PRO A 77 2.18 12.01 -8.24
N PRO A 78 3.00 13.06 -8.09
CA PRO A 78 4.42 12.92 -7.80
C PRO A 78 4.62 12.38 -6.38
N ALA A 79 5.70 11.61 -6.19
CA ALA A 79 6.26 11.39 -4.86
C ALA A 79 7.05 12.62 -4.42
N SER A 80 7.10 12.86 -3.11
CA SER A 80 7.91 13.91 -2.51
C SER A 80 9.40 13.72 -2.83
N ALA A 81 10.11 14.84 -2.98
CA ALA A 81 11.57 14.83 -2.90
C ALA A 81 11.99 14.74 -1.43
N ARG A 82 13.02 13.94 -1.13
CA ARG A 82 13.52 13.79 0.25
C ARG A 82 14.71 14.69 0.48
N ARG A 83 14.70 15.39 1.60
CA ARG A 83 15.87 16.15 2.07
C ARG A 83 16.95 15.20 2.59
N TRP A 84 18.18 15.70 2.70
CA TRP A 84 19.31 14.92 3.22
C TRP A 84 19.07 14.37 4.64
N ASN A 85 18.27 15.06 5.46
CA ASN A 85 17.88 14.65 6.81
C ASN A 85 16.77 13.57 6.84
N GLY A 86 16.27 13.12 5.67
CA GLY A 86 15.22 12.12 5.55
C GLY A 86 13.78 12.65 5.64
N SER A 87 13.58 13.95 5.87
CA SER A 87 12.24 14.56 5.82
C SER A 87 11.80 14.81 4.37
N ASP A 88 10.50 14.78 4.12
CA ASP A 88 9.93 15.16 2.83
C ASP A 88 10.02 16.67 2.62
N LEU A 89 10.34 17.11 1.39
CA LEU A 89 10.38 18.53 1.02
C LEU A 89 8.97 19.13 1.00
N PHE A 90 7.99 18.33 0.58
CA PHE A 90 6.57 18.64 0.50
C PHE A 90 5.76 17.35 0.64
N ASP A 91 4.49 17.44 1.00
CA ASP A 91 3.60 16.29 1.07
C ASP A 91 3.35 15.68 -0.31
N ALA A 92 3.48 14.35 -0.43
CA ALA A 92 3.16 13.68 -1.69
C ALA A 92 1.70 13.95 -2.09
N PHE A 93 1.47 14.28 -3.36
CA PHE A 93 0.12 14.44 -3.89
C PHE A 93 -0.54 13.06 -3.99
N THR A 94 -1.85 12.98 -3.77
CA THR A 94 -2.56 11.70 -3.69
C THR A 94 -3.67 11.58 -4.72
N VAL A 95 -4.23 12.70 -5.19
CA VAL A 95 -5.32 12.69 -6.17
C VAL A 95 -4.79 12.21 -7.53
N GLU A 96 -5.44 11.20 -8.08
CA GLU A 96 -5.17 10.59 -9.38
C GLU A 96 -6.18 11.06 -10.44
N ARG A 97 -7.42 11.37 -10.04
CA ARG A 97 -8.43 11.92 -10.93
C ARG A 97 -9.41 12.77 -10.15
N TRP A 98 -9.85 13.84 -10.79
CA TRP A 98 -10.97 14.64 -10.35
C TRP A 98 -11.94 14.82 -11.51
N ARG A 99 -13.17 14.37 -11.32
CA ARG A 99 -14.29 14.58 -12.23
C ARG A 99 -15.41 15.27 -11.48
N GLN A 100 -15.91 16.35 -12.05
CA GLN A 100 -16.97 17.12 -11.43
C GLN A 100 -17.96 17.64 -12.47
N ARG A 101 -19.23 17.51 -12.13
CA ARG A 101 -20.35 18.09 -12.86
C ARG A 101 -21.23 18.88 -11.90
N THR A 102 -21.19 20.20 -12.07
CA THR A 102 -21.97 21.18 -11.33
C THR A 102 -22.82 21.97 -12.31
N ILE A 103 -24.10 22.15 -12.02
CA ILE A 103 -25.03 22.92 -12.85
C ILE A 103 -25.65 24.00 -11.97
N LEU A 104 -25.46 25.27 -12.34
CA LEU A 104 -26.02 26.44 -11.64
C LEU A 104 -25.79 26.39 -10.11
N GLY A 105 -24.55 26.08 -9.70
CA GLY A 105 -24.14 25.99 -8.30
C GLY A 105 -24.56 24.71 -7.58
N ARG A 106 -25.16 23.74 -8.28
CA ARG A 106 -25.54 22.45 -7.70
C ARG A 106 -24.69 21.32 -8.23
N ASP A 107 -24.03 20.61 -7.33
CA ASP A 107 -23.29 19.42 -7.68
C ASP A 107 -24.25 18.28 -8.04
N VAL A 108 -24.05 17.75 -9.25
CA VAL A 108 -24.73 16.57 -9.77
C VAL A 108 -23.87 15.33 -9.52
N LEU A 109 -22.56 15.45 -9.78
CA LEU A 109 -21.59 14.39 -9.63
C LEU A 109 -20.24 14.98 -9.25
N VAL A 110 -19.63 14.48 -8.17
CA VAL A 110 -18.26 14.79 -7.78
C VAL A 110 -17.56 13.47 -7.50
N GLU A 111 -16.54 13.16 -8.29
CA GLU A 111 -15.72 11.96 -8.16
C GLU A 111 -14.27 12.39 -7.95
N VAL A 112 -13.71 12.01 -6.81
CA VAL A 112 -12.30 12.21 -6.49
C VAL A 112 -11.66 10.85 -6.25
N VAL A 113 -10.64 10.55 -7.02
CA VAL A 113 -9.92 9.28 -6.98
C VAL A 113 -8.56 9.51 -6.34
N PHE A 114 -8.29 8.82 -5.23
CA PHE A 114 -7.03 8.89 -4.50
C PHE A 114 -6.19 7.65 -4.78
N LYS A 115 -4.92 7.83 -5.12
CA LYS A 115 -3.97 6.77 -5.39
C LYS A 115 -3.51 6.09 -4.10
N GLY A 116 -3.53 4.77 -4.08
CA GLY A 116 -2.95 3.96 -3.01
C GLY A 116 -2.52 2.58 -3.48
N PHE A 117 -2.22 1.73 -2.51
CA PHE A 117 -1.85 0.34 -2.73
C PHE A 117 -2.46 -0.55 -1.65
N LEU A 118 -2.74 -1.80 -2.02
CA LEU A 118 -3.20 -2.83 -1.11
C LEU A 118 -2.00 -3.54 -0.49
N PHE A 119 -1.83 -3.40 0.81
CA PHE A 119 -0.82 -4.05 1.62
C PHE A 119 -1.38 -5.35 2.24
N PRO A 120 -0.60 -6.44 2.33
CA PRO A 120 0.84 -6.54 2.11
C PRO A 120 1.29 -6.90 0.67
N LEU A 121 0.36 -7.27 -0.21
CA LEU A 121 0.70 -7.79 -1.56
C LEU A 121 1.29 -6.72 -2.50
N GLY A 122 0.93 -5.47 -2.27
CA GLY A 122 1.37 -4.29 -2.99
C GLY A 122 0.70 -4.09 -4.35
N HIS A 123 -0.55 -4.50 -4.53
CA HIS A 123 -1.33 -4.20 -5.74
C HIS A 123 -1.75 -2.73 -5.77
N GLY A 124 -1.77 -2.12 -6.95
CA GLY A 124 -2.24 -0.75 -7.11
C GLY A 124 -3.76 -0.66 -6.93
N ALA A 125 -4.22 0.25 -6.08
CA ALA A 125 -5.65 0.46 -5.85
C ALA A 125 -5.94 1.93 -5.62
N SER A 126 -7.13 2.38 -6.00
CA SER A 126 -7.55 3.75 -5.82
C SER A 126 -8.78 3.81 -4.92
N LEU A 127 -8.75 4.72 -3.95
CA LEU A 127 -9.91 5.05 -3.13
C LEU A 127 -10.76 6.06 -3.90
N VAL A 128 -11.98 5.67 -4.24
CA VAL A 128 -12.92 6.51 -4.98
C VAL A 128 -13.90 7.11 -3.97
N LYS A 129 -13.92 8.45 -3.88
CA LYS A 129 -14.95 9.21 -3.19
C LYS A 129 -15.92 9.74 -4.25
N LEU A 130 -17.11 9.16 -4.30
CA LEU A 130 -18.14 9.49 -5.25
C LEU A 130 -19.32 10.13 -4.53
N THR A 131 -19.69 11.32 -4.97
CA THR A 131 -20.82 12.06 -4.43
C THR A 131 -21.79 12.37 -5.56
N GLU A 132 -22.96 11.76 -5.52
CA GLU A 132 -23.97 11.87 -6.57
C GLU A 132 -25.26 12.47 -6.03
N ARG A 133 -25.93 13.27 -6.86
CA ARG A 133 -27.27 13.75 -6.56
C ARG A 133 -28.31 12.77 -7.09
N THR A 134 -29.00 12.10 -6.18
CA THR A 134 -29.99 11.07 -6.50
C THR A 134 -31.37 11.49 -6.02
N PHE A 135 -32.40 11.17 -6.79
CA PHE A 135 -33.79 11.37 -6.41
C PHE A 135 -34.26 10.19 -5.57
N VAL A 136 -34.51 10.45 -4.29
CA VAL A 136 -35.05 9.46 -3.36
C VAL A 136 -36.50 9.82 -3.08
N ARG A 137 -37.37 8.81 -3.06
CA ARG A 137 -38.78 9.00 -2.73
C ARG A 137 -38.93 9.12 -1.21
N VAL A 138 -39.34 10.29 -0.74
CA VAL A 138 -39.69 10.53 0.67
C VAL A 138 -41.20 10.73 0.73
N GLY A 139 -41.93 9.66 1.06
CA GLY A 139 -43.39 9.62 0.98
C GLY A 139 -43.92 9.65 -0.46
N TYR A 140 -44.69 10.68 -0.82
CA TYR A 140 -45.23 10.88 -2.17
C TYR A 140 -44.40 11.83 -3.03
N THR A 141 -43.35 12.45 -2.48
CA THR A 141 -42.57 13.49 -3.18
C THR A 141 -41.15 13.00 -3.47
N PRO A 142 -40.64 13.16 -4.70
CA PRO A 142 -39.23 12.93 -4.99
C PRO A 142 -38.39 14.06 -4.39
N VAL A 143 -37.42 13.72 -3.54
CA VAL A 143 -36.46 14.66 -2.95
C VAL A 143 -35.08 14.37 -3.53
N ALA A 144 -34.41 15.41 -4.02
CA ALA A 144 -33.06 15.30 -4.55
C ALA A 144 -32.03 15.42 -3.41
N VAL A 145 -31.51 14.28 -2.96
CA VAL A 145 -30.49 14.20 -1.90
C VAL A 145 -29.11 13.93 -2.49
N GLN A 146 -28.08 14.30 -1.76
CA GLN A 146 -26.70 14.04 -2.12
C GLN A 146 -26.23 12.80 -1.37
N ILE A 147 -25.83 11.76 -2.10
CA ILE A 147 -25.37 10.50 -1.54
C ILE A 147 -23.87 10.43 -1.80
N GLN A 148 -23.10 10.36 -0.72
CA GLN A 148 -21.65 10.14 -0.77
C GLN A 148 -21.37 8.66 -0.51
N ARG A 149 -20.59 8.04 -1.39
CA ARG A 149 -20.14 6.65 -1.29
C ARG A 149 -18.63 6.63 -1.43
N MET A 150 -17.98 5.76 -0.67
CA MET A 150 -16.57 5.47 -0.83
C MET A 150 -16.41 4.00 -1.15
N PHE A 151 -15.50 3.66 -2.06
CA PHE A 151 -15.14 2.27 -2.36
C PHE A 151 -13.73 2.22 -2.93
N LEU A 152 -13.13 1.03 -2.95
CA LEU A 152 -11.83 0.81 -3.55
C LEU A 152 -12.00 0.21 -4.94
N LYS A 153 -11.15 0.65 -5.86
CA LYS A 153 -11.00 0.08 -7.19
C LYS A 153 -9.57 -0.40 -7.38
N VAL A 154 -9.37 -1.66 -7.71
CA VAL A 154 -8.05 -2.22 -8.02
C VAL A 154 -7.70 -1.86 -9.46
N GLY A 155 -6.59 -1.14 -9.66
CA GLY A 155 -6.14 -0.70 -10.97
C GLY A 155 -5.43 -1.81 -11.75
N ASP A 156 -4.44 -2.42 -11.10
CA ASP A 156 -3.64 -3.53 -11.65
C ASP A 156 -3.95 -4.81 -10.85
N PRO A 157 -4.95 -5.61 -11.28
CA PRO A 157 -5.38 -6.79 -10.52
C PRO A 157 -4.35 -7.93 -10.57
N VAL A 158 -3.57 -8.04 -11.66
CA VAL A 158 -2.55 -9.07 -11.83
C VAL A 158 -1.20 -8.50 -11.43
N LYS A 159 -0.53 -9.18 -10.49
CA LYS A 159 0.84 -8.85 -10.08
C LYS A 159 1.72 -10.09 -10.11
N ALA A 160 2.82 -10.01 -10.84
CA ALA A 160 3.84 -11.05 -10.89
C ALA A 160 4.88 -10.85 -9.77
N TYR A 161 5.43 -11.95 -9.28
CA TYR A 161 6.53 -12.00 -8.33
C TYR A 161 7.69 -12.81 -8.95
N PRO A 162 8.97 -12.40 -8.73
CA PRO A 162 9.42 -11.36 -7.82
C PRO A 162 9.03 -9.94 -8.25
N ALA A 163 8.50 -9.17 -7.31
CA ALA A 163 8.19 -7.77 -7.53
C ALA A 163 9.47 -6.90 -7.42
N GLN A 164 9.47 -5.73 -8.04
CA GLN A 164 10.60 -4.79 -7.95
C GLN A 164 10.95 -4.47 -6.49
N GLY A 165 12.21 -4.65 -6.12
CA GLY A 165 12.71 -4.41 -4.77
C GLY A 165 12.26 -5.44 -3.72
N GLN A 166 11.69 -6.57 -4.15
CA GLN A 166 11.36 -7.66 -3.23
C GLN A 166 12.65 -8.39 -2.80
N PRO A 167 12.87 -8.55 -1.48
CA PRO A 167 14.08 -9.18 -0.97
C PRO A 167 14.19 -10.66 -1.37
N ASN A 168 15.42 -11.18 -1.41
CA ASN A 168 15.72 -12.59 -1.67
C ASN A 168 15.10 -13.14 -2.97
N ARG A 169 14.90 -12.29 -3.98
CA ARG A 169 14.26 -12.65 -5.27
C ARG A 169 12.92 -13.38 -5.07
N ALA A 170 12.14 -12.97 -4.08
CA ALA A 170 10.85 -13.58 -3.72
C ALA A 170 10.90 -15.05 -3.28
N ARG A 171 12.06 -15.62 -2.94
CA ARG A 171 12.15 -17.04 -2.53
C ARG A 171 11.40 -17.38 -1.24
N ARG A 172 11.05 -16.38 -0.43
CA ARG A 172 10.19 -16.52 0.77
C ARG A 172 8.70 -16.47 0.45
N TRP A 173 8.35 -16.24 -0.81
CA TRP A 173 6.99 -16.16 -1.31
C TRP A 173 6.78 -17.25 -2.36
N PRO A 174 5.98 -18.29 -2.09
CA PRO A 174 5.87 -19.46 -2.98
C PRO A 174 5.13 -19.15 -4.29
N CYS A 175 4.41 -18.03 -4.38
CA CYS A 175 3.55 -17.73 -5.52
C CYS A 175 4.29 -16.92 -6.58
N ALA A 176 4.19 -17.34 -7.84
CA ALA A 176 4.74 -16.60 -8.98
C ALA A 176 3.88 -15.39 -9.38
N GLY A 177 2.59 -15.39 -9.03
CA GLY A 177 1.69 -14.28 -9.33
C GLY A 177 0.42 -14.34 -8.50
N ILE A 178 -0.22 -13.19 -8.33
CA ILE A 178 -1.53 -13.07 -7.67
C ILE A 178 -2.41 -12.19 -8.54
N GLU A 179 -3.61 -12.69 -8.83
CA GLU A 179 -4.68 -11.95 -9.49
C GLU A 179 -5.78 -11.64 -8.47
N ILE A 180 -6.04 -10.37 -8.20
CA ILE A 180 -7.18 -9.95 -7.37
C ILE A 180 -8.45 -9.97 -8.22
N LEU A 181 -9.41 -10.81 -7.86
CA LEU A 181 -10.71 -10.92 -8.51
C LEU A 181 -11.68 -9.82 -8.07
N THR A 182 -11.56 -9.37 -6.81
CA THR A 182 -12.35 -8.25 -6.28
C THR A 182 -11.80 -6.92 -6.82
N VAL A 183 -12.14 -6.60 -8.07
CA VAL A 183 -11.69 -5.37 -8.74
C VAL A 183 -12.37 -4.12 -8.16
N THR A 184 -13.58 -4.24 -7.65
CA THR A 184 -14.30 -3.14 -6.99
C THR A 184 -14.92 -3.65 -5.70
N THR A 185 -14.69 -2.94 -4.61
CA THR A 185 -15.26 -3.31 -3.30
C THR A 185 -16.69 -2.81 -3.16
N PRO A 186 -17.47 -3.38 -2.24
CA PRO A 186 -18.67 -2.72 -1.73
C PRO A 186 -18.36 -1.34 -1.15
N ASP A 187 -19.41 -0.57 -0.88
CA ASP A 187 -19.26 0.71 -0.19
C ASP A 187 -18.62 0.49 1.18
N ILE A 188 -17.61 1.29 1.44
CA ILE A 188 -16.88 1.32 2.70
C ILE A 188 -17.30 2.52 3.53
N VAL A 189 -17.12 2.39 4.83
CA VAL A 189 -17.20 3.50 5.77
C VAL A 189 -16.10 4.50 5.45
N ASP A 190 -16.40 5.80 5.61
CA ASP A 190 -15.41 6.85 5.47
C ASP A 190 -14.29 6.66 6.52
N PRO A 191 -13.06 6.32 6.09
CA PRO A 191 -11.95 6.09 7.01
C PRO A 191 -11.43 7.39 7.65
N THR A 192 -11.88 8.55 7.18
CA THR A 192 -11.49 9.87 7.72
C THR A 192 -12.49 10.42 8.74
N GLY A 193 -13.71 9.88 8.80
CA GLY A 193 -14.80 10.45 9.60
C GLY A 193 -14.67 10.32 11.11
N ASP A 194 -13.76 9.46 11.61
CA ASP A 194 -13.67 9.11 13.03
C ASP A 194 -12.58 9.86 13.83
N VAL A 195 -11.81 10.78 13.22
CA VAL A 195 -10.61 11.36 13.87
C VAL A 195 -10.69 12.88 14.08
N PRO A 196 -10.43 13.40 15.29
CA PRO A 196 -10.23 14.83 15.53
C PRO A 196 -8.95 15.35 14.86
N ASP A 197 -9.02 16.53 14.24
CA ASP A 197 -7.95 17.23 13.51
C ASP A 197 -6.72 17.59 14.39
N SER A 198 -5.88 16.63 14.74
CA SER A 198 -4.58 16.94 15.35
C SER A 198 -3.46 16.03 14.83
N PRO A 199 -2.50 16.57 14.06
CA PRO A 199 -1.28 15.87 13.75
C PRO A 199 -0.37 15.92 14.98
N SER A 200 -0.47 14.95 15.88
CA SER A 200 0.52 14.83 16.96
C SER A 200 1.73 14.07 16.43
N CYS A 201 2.89 14.74 16.40
CA CYS A 201 4.18 14.13 16.12
C CYS A 201 4.70 13.38 17.36
N GLY A 202 5.29 12.20 17.19
CA GLY A 202 5.85 11.40 18.29
C GLY A 202 6.54 10.11 17.85
N THR A 203 7.21 9.50 18.81
CA THR A 203 8.12 8.35 18.75
C THR A 203 7.49 7.08 18.13
N PRO A 204 8.27 6.13 17.56
CA PRO A 204 7.73 4.88 17.01
C PRO A 204 7.00 4.08 18.09
N GLY A 205 5.68 3.96 17.95
CA GLY A 205 4.82 3.37 18.98
C GLY A 205 3.54 2.74 18.42
N LYS A 206 2.73 2.21 19.33
CA LYS A 206 1.59 1.30 19.14
C LYS A 206 0.62 1.78 18.03
N VAL A 207 0.19 0.86 17.17
CA VAL A 207 -0.86 1.14 16.18
C VAL A 207 -2.23 0.88 16.81
N THR A 208 -3.13 1.86 16.73
CA THR A 208 -4.52 1.74 17.16
C THR A 208 -5.43 1.65 15.93
N VAL A 209 -6.44 0.78 16.01
CA VAL A 209 -7.41 0.60 14.93
C VAL A 209 -8.73 1.25 15.37
N ALA A 210 -9.20 2.23 14.61
CA ALA A 210 -10.49 2.89 14.81
C ALA A 210 -11.65 1.99 14.36
N ALA A 211 -12.88 2.34 14.73
CA ALA A 211 -14.08 1.60 14.34
C ALA A 211 -14.29 1.55 12.81
N SER A 212 -14.01 2.64 12.11
CA SER A 212 -13.93 2.71 10.63
C SER A 212 -12.83 1.84 10.01
N GLY A 213 -11.92 1.28 10.80
CA GLY A 213 -10.77 0.50 10.35
C GLY A 213 -9.51 1.32 10.10
N ARG A 214 -9.55 2.65 10.33
CA ARG A 214 -8.37 3.52 10.25
C ARG A 214 -7.28 3.09 11.22
N LEU A 215 -6.04 3.09 10.73
CA LEU A 215 -4.85 2.82 11.49
C LEU A 215 -4.22 4.15 11.87
N ASP A 216 -4.25 4.45 13.17
CA ASP A 216 -3.54 5.58 13.73
C ASP A 216 -2.24 5.10 14.36
N PHE A 217 -1.16 5.76 13.99
CA PHE A 217 0.18 5.45 14.45
C PHE A 217 0.52 6.40 15.59
N GLU A 218 0.97 5.86 16.71
CA GLU A 218 1.46 6.67 17.83
C GLU A 218 2.55 7.61 17.32
N GLY A 219 2.35 8.91 17.58
CA GLY A 219 3.25 9.93 17.08
C GLY A 219 3.00 10.41 15.64
N GLY A 220 1.84 10.04 15.08
CA GLY A 220 1.33 10.61 13.84
C GLY A 220 2.01 10.03 12.60
N SER A 221 1.20 9.76 11.58
CA SER A 221 1.69 9.36 10.26
C SER A 221 1.17 10.33 9.19
N PRO A 222 2.02 10.77 8.25
CA PRO A 222 1.51 11.40 7.06
C PRO A 222 0.76 10.37 6.20
N GLY A 223 -0.44 10.73 5.77
CA GLY A 223 -1.27 9.90 4.90
C GLY A 223 -2.24 8.98 5.63
N LEU A 224 -2.98 8.21 4.84
CA LEU A 224 -4.10 7.39 5.28
C LEU A 224 -3.78 5.89 5.12
N CYS A 225 -3.91 5.13 6.21
CA CYS A 225 -3.86 3.66 6.19
C CYS A 225 -5.09 3.11 6.92
N PHE A 226 -5.78 2.12 6.34
CA PHE A 226 -6.96 1.55 7.00
C PHE A 226 -7.29 0.14 6.49
N TRP A 227 -7.95 -0.64 7.33
CA TRP A 227 -8.70 -1.83 6.93
C TRP A 227 -10.01 -1.39 6.29
N PRO A 228 -10.26 -1.66 5.00
CA PRO A 228 -11.52 -1.30 4.37
C PRO A 228 -12.65 -2.05 5.06
N ARG A 229 -13.66 -1.33 5.57
CA ARG A 229 -14.79 -1.90 6.30
C ARG A 229 -16.11 -1.44 5.72
N THR A 230 -17.07 -2.35 5.67
CA THR A 230 -18.45 -2.06 5.22
C THR A 230 -19.34 -1.46 6.33
N ALA A 231 -18.91 -1.57 7.59
CA ALA A 231 -19.57 -0.97 8.75
C ALA A 231 -18.52 -0.61 9.82
N SER A 232 -18.79 0.39 10.67
CA SER A 232 -17.88 0.88 11.71
C SER A 232 -17.81 -0.07 12.91
N ARG A 233 -17.40 -1.32 12.68
CA ARG A 233 -17.24 -2.37 13.68
C ARG A 233 -16.16 -3.35 13.26
N ASP A 234 -15.54 -3.99 14.24
CA ASP A 234 -14.61 -5.09 13.98
C ASP A 234 -15.32 -6.28 13.34
N GLY A 235 -14.64 -6.97 12.41
CA GLY A 235 -15.21 -8.09 11.65
C GLY A 235 -15.96 -7.69 10.38
N ALA A 236 -16.14 -6.39 10.12
CA ALA A 236 -16.76 -5.87 8.90
C ALA A 236 -15.77 -5.60 7.76
N GLU A 237 -14.55 -6.16 7.85
CA GLU A 237 -13.50 -5.99 6.85
C GLU A 237 -13.94 -6.53 5.49
N VAL A 238 -13.53 -5.83 4.43
CA VAL A 238 -13.69 -6.28 3.05
C VAL A 238 -12.70 -7.40 2.78
N TRP A 239 -13.22 -8.57 2.39
CA TRP A 239 -12.43 -9.72 1.98
C TRP A 239 -12.19 -9.67 0.48
N PHE A 240 -10.93 -9.58 0.07
CA PHE A 240 -10.55 -9.61 -1.33
C PHE A 240 -10.37 -11.05 -1.78
N GLU A 241 -11.13 -11.45 -2.80
CA GLU A 241 -10.94 -12.72 -3.49
C GLU A 241 -9.77 -12.59 -4.47
N MET A 242 -8.91 -13.60 -4.50
CA MET A 242 -7.73 -13.61 -5.35
C MET A 242 -7.39 -15.03 -5.80
N ARG A 243 -6.78 -15.14 -6.98
CA ARG A 243 -6.22 -16.38 -7.51
C ARG A 243 -4.71 -16.35 -7.36
N VAL A 244 -4.18 -17.44 -6.83
CA VAL A 244 -2.74 -17.64 -6.64
C VAL A 244 -2.22 -18.41 -7.85
N SER A 245 -1.23 -17.87 -8.58
CA SER A 245 -0.53 -18.55 -9.68
C SER A 245 -1.44 -19.23 -10.73
N GLY A 246 -2.63 -18.67 -11.00
CA GLY A 246 -3.60 -19.21 -11.96
C GLY A 246 -4.46 -20.39 -11.45
N GLU A 247 -4.34 -20.75 -10.18
CA GLU A 247 -5.15 -21.80 -9.54
C GLU A 247 -6.66 -21.57 -9.71
N ALA A 248 -7.42 -22.65 -9.84
CA ALA A 248 -8.86 -22.57 -10.07
C ALA A 248 -9.65 -22.11 -8.83
N VAL A 249 -9.17 -22.46 -7.64
CA VAL A 249 -9.87 -22.14 -6.39
C VAL A 249 -9.41 -20.78 -5.88
N PRO A 250 -10.30 -19.79 -5.78
CA PRO A 250 -9.94 -18.50 -5.22
C PRO A 250 -9.75 -18.62 -3.71
N VAL A 251 -8.79 -17.87 -3.21
CA VAL A 251 -8.56 -17.65 -1.79
C VAL A 251 -8.99 -16.23 -1.45
N LYS A 252 -9.31 -15.98 -0.18
CA LYS A 252 -9.74 -14.66 0.26
C LYS A 252 -8.97 -14.21 1.49
N MET A 253 -8.63 -12.93 1.53
CA MET A 253 -8.09 -12.29 2.73
C MET A 253 -8.44 -10.80 2.73
N PRO A 254 -8.60 -10.19 3.91
CA PRO A 254 -8.63 -8.73 4.02
C PRO A 254 -7.25 -8.14 3.70
N LEU A 255 -7.24 -6.94 3.12
CA LEU A 255 -6.02 -6.20 2.77
C LEU A 255 -6.12 -4.78 3.32
N ILE A 256 -4.99 -4.18 3.67
CA ILE A 256 -4.91 -2.80 4.16
C ILE A 256 -4.78 -1.87 2.95
N PHE A 257 -5.57 -0.81 2.89
CA PHE A 257 -5.31 0.27 1.94
C PHE A 257 -4.31 1.25 2.55
N ALA A 258 -3.26 1.57 1.80
CA ALA A 258 -2.29 2.61 2.15
C ALA A 258 -2.21 3.66 1.03
N ASP A 259 -2.36 4.93 1.39
CA ASP A 259 -2.30 6.06 0.48
C ASP A 259 -0.85 6.37 0.03
N ASN A 260 -0.71 7.08 -1.10
CA ASN A 260 0.59 7.47 -1.68
C ASN A 260 1.48 8.23 -0.68
N ARG A 261 0.91 9.04 0.22
CA ARG A 261 1.67 9.71 1.30
C ARG A 261 2.28 8.72 2.29
N ALA A 262 1.47 7.80 2.80
CA ALA A 262 1.91 6.80 3.78
C ALA A 262 3.00 5.87 3.20
N ILE A 263 2.86 5.49 1.93
CA ILE A 263 3.79 4.57 1.26
C ILE A 263 5.17 5.21 1.01
N ASN A 264 5.22 6.51 0.74
CA ASN A 264 6.47 7.23 0.56
C ASN A 264 7.16 7.56 1.90
N HIS A 265 6.46 7.42 3.04
CA HIS A 265 6.99 7.70 4.36
C HIS A 265 7.52 6.43 5.06
N ALA A 266 8.84 6.29 5.14
CA ALA A 266 9.50 5.08 5.65
C ALA A 266 9.15 4.74 7.12
N PRO A 267 9.08 5.69 8.07
CA PRO A 267 8.68 5.38 9.45
C PRO A 267 7.27 4.81 9.55
N THR A 268 6.31 5.33 8.76
CA THR A 268 4.92 4.82 8.73
C THR A 268 4.87 3.41 8.18
N MET A 269 5.57 3.14 7.08
CA MET A 269 5.65 1.78 6.53
C MET A 269 6.32 0.80 7.50
N LYS A 270 7.33 1.23 8.26
CA LYS A 270 7.97 0.40 9.29
C LYS A 270 6.99 0.04 10.40
N ALA A 271 6.21 1.01 10.87
CA ALA A 271 5.19 0.79 11.89
C ALA A 271 4.01 -0.06 11.37
N LEU A 272 3.64 0.09 10.10
CA LEU A 272 2.63 -0.73 9.45
C LEU A 272 3.08 -2.19 9.33
N VAL A 273 4.33 -2.41 8.94
CA VAL A 273 4.94 -3.74 8.86
C VAL A 273 5.05 -4.38 10.23
N SER A 274 5.49 -3.65 11.26
CA SER A 274 5.55 -4.18 12.62
C SER A 274 4.15 -4.55 13.12
N TYR A 275 3.16 -3.68 12.93
CA TYR A 275 1.76 -3.95 13.26
C TYR A 275 1.24 -5.22 12.58
N HIS A 276 1.39 -5.33 11.27
CA HIS A 276 0.94 -6.49 10.49
C HIS A 276 1.64 -7.79 10.89
N ASN A 277 2.92 -7.72 11.24
CA ASN A 277 3.70 -8.89 11.62
C ASN A 277 3.55 -9.28 13.09
N THR A 278 2.89 -8.46 13.92
CA THR A 278 2.75 -8.70 15.36
C THR A 278 2.20 -10.10 15.61
N GLU A 279 2.90 -10.87 16.43
CA GLU A 279 2.43 -12.19 16.85
C GLU A 279 1.48 -12.05 18.03
N PHE A 280 0.22 -12.39 17.81
CA PHE A 280 -0.70 -12.63 18.91
C PHE A 280 -0.26 -13.93 19.60
N LYS A 281 0.25 -13.82 20.84
CA LYS A 281 0.69 -14.98 21.63
C LYS A 281 -0.50 -15.90 21.89
N ASP A 282 -0.32 -17.19 21.61
CA ASP A 282 -1.21 -18.26 22.04
C ASP A 282 -1.28 -18.30 23.56
N GLY A 283 -2.38 -17.81 24.14
CA GLY A 283 -2.57 -17.81 25.59
C GLY A 283 -3.55 -16.77 26.14
N ALA A 284 -3.95 -15.77 25.36
CA ALA A 284 -5.11 -14.95 25.70
C ALA A 284 -6.39 -15.72 25.30
N ALA A 285 -7.10 -16.21 26.32
CA ALA A 285 -8.31 -17.03 26.27
C ALA A 285 -9.23 -16.79 25.06
N GLU A 286 -9.64 -17.89 24.40
CA GLU A 286 -10.91 -18.26 23.72
C GLU A 286 -11.92 -17.21 23.24
N THR A 287 -11.55 -15.94 23.11
CA THR A 287 -12.30 -14.96 22.36
C THR A 287 -11.52 -14.81 21.07
N SER A 288 -12.02 -15.47 20.02
CA SER A 288 -11.62 -15.30 18.63
C SER A 288 -11.41 -13.82 18.30
N SER A 289 -10.22 -13.30 18.54
CA SER A 289 -9.92 -11.92 18.20
C SER A 289 -9.92 -11.88 16.69
N PRO A 290 -10.84 -11.14 16.04
CA PRO A 290 -11.03 -11.21 14.59
C PRO A 290 -9.72 -10.93 13.83
N LEU A 291 -8.82 -10.15 14.44
CA LEU A 291 -7.47 -9.84 13.96
C LEU A 291 -6.55 -11.05 13.70
N ARG A 292 -6.75 -12.20 14.38
CA ARG A 292 -5.93 -13.40 14.17
C ARG A 292 -6.18 -14.05 12.80
N GLN A 293 -7.38 -13.87 12.24
CA GLN A 293 -7.78 -14.38 10.92
C GLN A 293 -7.37 -13.45 9.76
N VAL A 294 -6.96 -12.22 10.06
CA VAL A 294 -6.76 -11.18 9.03
C VAL A 294 -5.44 -11.36 8.27
N THR A 295 -4.42 -11.98 8.89
CA THR A 295 -3.09 -12.19 8.29
C THR A 295 -2.84 -13.64 7.83
N THR A 296 -3.85 -14.50 7.96
CA THR A 296 -3.78 -15.91 7.55
C THR A 296 -4.61 -16.14 6.29
N LEU A 297 -4.01 -16.79 5.30
CA LEU A 297 -4.64 -17.20 4.06
C LEU A 297 -4.93 -18.70 4.17
N ASP A 298 -6.21 -19.06 4.27
CA ASP A 298 -6.63 -20.44 4.29
C ASP A 298 -6.42 -21.08 2.90
N ARG A 299 -5.71 -22.20 2.88
CA ARG A 299 -5.37 -23.00 1.69
C ARG A 299 -6.13 -24.32 1.66
N ARG A 300 -6.96 -24.61 2.68
CA ARG A 300 -7.87 -25.77 2.74
C ARG A 300 -7.19 -27.12 2.50
N GLY A 301 -5.91 -27.25 2.86
CA GLY A 301 -5.14 -28.49 2.67
C GLY A 301 -4.70 -28.74 1.23
N GLN A 302 -4.85 -27.77 0.32
CA GLN A 302 -4.46 -27.97 -1.07
C GLN A 302 -2.94 -28.16 -1.22
N PRO A 303 -2.49 -29.02 -2.15
CA PRO A 303 -1.08 -29.17 -2.46
C PRO A 303 -0.57 -27.89 -3.11
N VAL A 304 0.51 -27.32 -2.56
CA VAL A 304 1.13 -26.12 -3.12
C VAL A 304 2.62 -26.31 -3.34
N VAL A 305 3.08 -25.87 -4.49
CA VAL A 305 4.50 -25.82 -4.85
C VAL A 305 5.15 -24.69 -4.06
N MET A 306 6.05 -25.02 -3.13
CA MET A 306 6.68 -24.03 -2.24
C MET A 306 7.96 -23.41 -2.81
N GLY A 307 8.52 -24.01 -3.87
CA GLY A 307 9.75 -23.55 -4.49
C GLY A 307 10.02 -24.24 -5.82
N LEU A 308 11.11 -23.86 -6.48
CA LEU A 308 11.46 -24.43 -7.79
C LEU A 308 11.72 -25.94 -7.67
N GLU A 309 10.94 -26.72 -8.41
CA GLU A 309 11.06 -28.17 -8.47
C GLU A 309 12.19 -28.58 -9.42
N LYS A 310 13.03 -29.53 -8.98
CA LYS A 310 13.99 -30.24 -9.86
C LYS A 310 13.39 -31.52 -10.44
N LYS A 311 12.61 -32.24 -9.64
CA LYS A 311 11.71 -33.31 -10.10
C LYS A 311 10.27 -32.93 -9.74
N PRO A 312 9.28 -33.35 -10.56
CA PRO A 312 7.88 -33.06 -10.27
C PRO A 312 7.49 -33.54 -8.87
N GLY A 313 6.94 -32.62 -8.07
CA GLY A 313 6.45 -32.91 -6.71
C GLY A 313 7.49 -32.79 -5.58
N ASP A 314 8.77 -32.54 -5.87
CA ASP A 314 9.83 -32.46 -4.84
C ASP A 314 9.59 -31.34 -3.80
N THR A 315 8.86 -30.29 -4.18
CA THR A 315 8.57 -29.12 -3.30
C THR A 315 7.08 -28.87 -3.13
N THR A 316 6.25 -29.85 -3.50
CA THR A 316 4.79 -29.77 -3.35
C THR A 316 4.38 -30.30 -1.98
N TYR A 317 3.69 -29.47 -1.19
CA TYR A 317 3.22 -29.83 0.15
C TYR A 317 1.74 -29.51 0.33
N GLU A 318 1.01 -30.44 0.97
CA GLU A 318 -0.35 -30.16 1.44
C GLU A 318 -0.32 -29.03 2.47
N THR A 319 -1.05 -27.96 2.19
CA THR A 319 -0.96 -26.73 2.96
C THR A 319 -2.32 -26.36 3.51
N ALA A 320 -2.44 -26.38 4.84
CA ALA A 320 -3.66 -25.95 5.51
C ALA A 320 -3.87 -24.42 5.37
N TRP A 321 -2.84 -23.64 5.70
CA TRP A 321 -2.88 -22.18 5.66
C TRP A 321 -1.49 -21.60 5.48
N TRP A 322 -1.44 -20.37 4.99
CA TRP A 322 -0.25 -19.51 5.03
C TRP A 322 -0.47 -18.36 5.99
N ARG A 323 0.60 -17.95 6.66
CA ARG A 323 0.61 -16.68 7.38
C ARG A 323 1.44 -15.70 6.58
N LEU A 324 0.78 -14.66 6.08
CA LEU A 324 1.45 -13.62 5.33
C LEU A 324 2.13 -12.68 6.32
N LYS A 325 3.43 -12.47 6.13
CA LYS A 325 4.20 -11.44 6.80
C LYS A 325 4.72 -10.48 5.73
N ALA A 326 4.80 -9.21 6.10
CA ALA A 326 5.37 -8.17 5.25
C ALA A 326 6.81 -7.91 5.64
N GLU A 327 7.61 -7.44 4.70
CA GLU A 327 9.00 -7.05 4.96
C GLU A 327 9.40 -5.87 4.10
N GLY A 328 10.46 -5.19 4.53
CA GLY A 328 11.03 -4.07 3.80
C GLY A 328 11.70 -4.49 2.50
N ARG A 329 12.09 -3.49 1.70
CA ARG A 329 12.90 -3.70 0.49
C ARG A 329 14.33 -4.05 0.86
N GLU A 330 15.01 -4.80 0.00
CA GLU A 330 16.45 -5.04 0.07
C GLU A 330 17.20 -3.88 -0.60
N ASP A 331 18.22 -3.31 0.06
CA ASP A 331 19.07 -2.24 -0.50
C ASP A 331 20.03 -2.74 -1.59
N LEU A 332 20.18 -4.06 -1.74
CA LEU A 332 21.01 -4.70 -2.76
C LEU A 332 20.16 -5.79 -3.39
N ALA A 333 19.58 -5.55 -4.55
CA ALA A 333 19.20 -6.69 -5.37
C ALA A 333 20.51 -7.43 -5.70
N VAL A 334 20.79 -8.55 -5.02
CA VAL A 334 22.00 -9.34 -5.32
C VAL A 334 21.88 -9.82 -6.76
N THR A 335 22.49 -9.10 -7.70
CA THR A 335 22.48 -9.42 -9.14
C THR A 335 23.48 -10.54 -9.47
N GLY A 336 24.42 -10.84 -8.56
CA GLY A 336 25.35 -11.97 -8.63
C GLY A 336 26.01 -12.25 -7.27
N GLY A 337 26.26 -13.52 -6.97
CA GLY A 337 26.78 -14.01 -5.68
C GLY A 337 26.12 -15.32 -5.22
N ASP A 338 26.67 -15.97 -4.18
CA ASP A 338 26.08 -17.17 -3.58
C ASP A 338 24.63 -16.88 -3.13
N PRO A 339 23.62 -17.60 -3.66
CA PRO A 339 22.21 -17.38 -3.32
C PRO A 339 21.85 -17.64 -1.84
N TYR A 340 22.78 -18.15 -1.03
CA TYR A 340 22.62 -18.38 0.41
C TYR A 340 23.29 -17.32 1.30
N ALA A 341 23.99 -16.34 0.72
CA ALA A 341 24.60 -15.25 1.48
C ALA A 341 23.52 -14.24 1.93
N VAL A 342 23.18 -14.27 3.22
CA VAL A 342 22.25 -13.33 3.85
C VAL A 342 22.97 -11.99 4.08
N ASN A 343 22.84 -11.05 3.15
CA ASN A 343 23.27 -9.66 3.35
C ASN A 343 22.17 -8.86 4.07
N ASN A 344 21.86 -9.27 5.30
CA ASN A 344 21.04 -8.44 6.18
C ASN A 344 21.89 -7.25 6.62
N ASN A 345 21.65 -6.06 6.07
CA ASN A 345 22.29 -4.85 6.59
C ASN A 345 21.73 -4.56 8.01
N PRO A 346 22.55 -4.67 9.08
CA PRO A 346 22.07 -4.63 10.46
C PRO A 346 21.80 -3.21 10.98
N SER A 347 21.84 -2.18 10.13
CA SER A 347 21.63 -0.78 10.56
C SER A 347 20.21 -0.46 11.03
N MET A 348 19.27 -1.41 11.02
CA MET A 348 17.94 -1.25 11.63
C MET A 348 17.37 -2.49 12.37
N VAL A 349 18.20 -3.29 13.05
CA VAL A 349 17.72 -4.23 14.09
C VAL A 349 18.68 -4.27 15.28
N HIS A 350 18.25 -3.73 16.43
CA HIS A 350 18.89 -4.02 17.71
C HIS A 350 18.19 -5.20 18.39
N ASN A 351 19.00 -6.24 18.63
CA ASN A 351 18.90 -7.33 19.61
C ASN A 351 17.57 -8.08 19.76
N ALA A 352 17.53 -9.29 19.18
CA ALA A 352 16.86 -10.43 19.78
C ALA A 352 17.92 -11.41 20.29
N ALA A 353 18.34 -11.24 21.55
CA ALA A 353 19.04 -12.30 22.28
C ALA A 353 17.99 -13.35 22.68
N GLY A 354 18.00 -14.50 22.00
CA GLY A 354 17.19 -15.67 22.34
C GLY A 354 18.11 -16.85 22.59
N SER A 355 18.37 -17.13 23.86
CA SER A 355 19.11 -18.28 24.38
C SER A 355 18.58 -19.59 23.79
N ARG A 356 19.45 -20.37 23.14
CA ARG A 356 19.22 -21.77 22.78
C ARG A 356 20.01 -22.62 23.78
N ARG A 357 19.31 -23.20 24.77
CA ARG A 357 19.85 -24.32 25.55
C ARG A 357 19.59 -25.58 24.75
N ASP A 358 20.62 -26.10 24.11
CA ASP A 358 20.59 -27.42 23.49
C ASP A 358 20.64 -28.49 24.60
N LEU A 359 19.64 -29.37 24.58
CA LEU A 359 19.63 -30.64 25.31
C LEU A 359 20.61 -31.58 24.61
N ALA A 360 21.76 -31.82 25.21
CA ALA A 360 22.66 -32.90 24.81
C ALA A 360 22.20 -34.20 25.50
N GLN A 361 21.72 -35.15 24.68
CA GLN A 361 21.75 -36.58 25.00
C GLN A 361 23.21 -37.02 25.08
N SER A 362 23.61 -37.60 26.21
CA SER A 362 24.85 -38.35 26.36
C SER A 362 24.49 -39.84 26.44
N ASP A 363 24.62 -40.54 25.33
CA ASP A 363 24.91 -41.97 25.30
C ASP A 363 26.42 -42.10 25.08
N ASP A 364 27.14 -42.58 26.09
CA ASP A 364 28.47 -43.15 25.92
C ASP A 364 28.62 -44.26 26.96
N ASP A 365 28.46 -45.49 26.50
CA ASP A 365 28.75 -46.74 27.20
C ASP A 365 29.83 -47.45 26.38
N ALA A 366 31.09 -47.36 26.80
CA ALA A 366 32.17 -48.25 26.36
C ALA A 366 33.32 -48.28 27.38
N ARG A 367 33.28 -49.33 28.20
CA ARG A 367 34.38 -50.16 28.72
C ARG A 367 35.79 -49.58 28.84
#